data_AF-K7KYZ2-F1
#
_entry.id   AF-K7KYZ2-F1
#
_cell.length_a   1.000
_cell.length_b   1.000
_cell.length_c   1.000
_cell.angle_alpha   90.00
_cell.angle_beta   90.00
_cell.angle_gamma   90.00
#
_symmetry.space_group_name_H-M   'P 1'
#
loop_
_entity.id
_entity.type
_entity.pdbx_description
1 polymer ?
#
loop_
_entity_poly.entity_id
_entity_poly.type
_entity_poly.pdbx_seq_one_letter_code
_entity_poly.pdbx_strand_id
1 'polypeptide(L)'
;MEGIEDMCLLNEAISGLPYLLDSSVSNEGENWSMGQCQLFCLGRFLLKRNRILVVDSIDSATDAILQRVLRHEFSECTVINVAHRVPTVIDSDMVMVLSYVKLLFLLYIAGHLKLSPISPK
;
A
#
# COMPACT_ATOMS: atom_id res chain seq x y z
N MET A 1 -8.32 -21.91 -2.20
CA MET A 1 -7.93 -20.93 -1.17
C MET A 1 -6.57 -20.46 -1.64
N GLU A 2 -6.48 -19.29 -2.26
CA GLU A 2 -5.18 -18.73 -2.67
C GLU A 2 -4.30 -18.58 -1.43
N GLY A 3 -3.03 -18.93 -1.57
CA GLY A 3 -2.02 -18.70 -0.55
C GLY A 3 -1.80 -17.20 -0.36
N ILE A 4 -1.24 -16.82 0.77
CA ILE A 4 -0.95 -15.39 1.03
C ILE A 4 0.16 -14.90 0.10
N GLU A 5 1.03 -15.82 -0.32
CA GLU A 5 2.03 -15.62 -1.35
C GLU A 5 1.42 -15.26 -2.71
N ASP A 6 0.23 -15.78 -3.05
CA ASP A 6 -0.54 -15.38 -4.23
C ASP A 6 -1.09 -13.96 -4.05
N MET A 7 -1.76 -13.72 -2.92
CA MET A 7 -2.44 -12.45 -2.60
C MET A 7 -1.49 -11.24 -2.67
N CYS A 8 -0.27 -11.39 -2.14
CA CYS A 8 0.73 -10.32 -2.10
C CYS A 8 1.77 -10.39 -3.23
N LEU A 9 1.52 -11.17 -4.30
CA LEU A 9 2.43 -11.33 -5.44
C LEU A 9 3.87 -11.76 -5.03
N LEU A 10 4.00 -12.45 -3.90
CA LEU A 10 5.28 -12.91 -3.37
C LEU A 10 5.76 -14.20 -4.05
N ASN A 11 4.89 -14.89 -4.81
CA ASN A 11 5.27 -16.11 -5.52
C ASN A 11 6.50 -15.96 -6.40
N GLU A 12 6.59 -14.87 -7.17
CA GLU A 12 7.73 -14.62 -8.04
C GLU A 12 9.02 -14.47 -7.22
N ALA A 13 8.93 -13.83 -6.05
CA ALA A 13 10.06 -13.67 -5.13
C ALA A 13 10.44 -14.98 -4.43
N ILE A 14 9.46 -15.78 -3.99
CA ILE A 14 9.66 -17.00 -3.20
C ILE A 14 10.08 -18.18 -4.08
N SER A 15 9.50 -18.30 -5.29
CA SER A 15 9.80 -19.41 -6.22
C SER A 15 11.25 -19.42 -6.71
N GLY A 16 11.93 -18.27 -6.68
CA GLY A 16 13.36 -18.17 -7.00
C GLY A 16 14.30 -18.59 -5.86
N LEU A 17 13.78 -18.86 -4.66
CA LEU A 17 14.61 -19.21 -3.50
C LEU A 17 14.88 -20.72 -3.40
N PRO A 18 16.06 -21.13 -2.93
CA PRO A 18 16.45 -22.56 -2.84
C PRO A 18 15.56 -23.38 -1.90
N TYR A 19 14.98 -22.76 -0.87
CA TYR A 19 14.16 -23.43 0.14
C TYR A 19 12.75 -22.84 0.24
N LEU A 20 12.29 -22.12 -0.79
CA LEU A 20 10.97 -21.48 -0.81
C LEU A 20 10.73 -20.67 0.48
N LEU A 21 9.64 -20.92 1.19
CA LEU A 21 9.27 -20.25 2.45
C LEU A 21 10.24 -20.52 3.61
N ASP A 22 11.03 -21.60 3.55
CA ASP A 22 12.04 -21.94 4.58
C ASP A 22 13.40 -21.27 4.32
N SER A 23 13.51 -20.43 3.29
CA SER A 23 14.75 -19.73 2.95
C SER A 23 15.07 -18.68 4.00
N SER A 24 16.35 -18.61 4.40
CA SER A 24 16.82 -17.64 5.38
C SER A 24 16.66 -16.21 4.89
N VAL A 25 16.14 -15.33 5.76
CA VAL A 25 16.16 -13.88 5.58
C VAL A 25 17.43 -13.34 6.26
N SER A 26 18.24 -12.57 5.54
CA SER A 26 19.44 -11.95 6.14
C SER A 26 19.05 -10.88 7.15
N ASN A 27 20.03 -10.37 7.91
CA ASN A 27 19.78 -9.29 8.86
C ASN A 27 19.06 -8.13 8.16
N GLU A 28 18.00 -7.63 8.80
CA GLU A 28 17.15 -6.54 8.29
C GLU A 28 16.53 -6.76 6.88
N GLY A 29 16.58 -7.98 6.34
CA GLY A 29 16.05 -8.29 5.02
C GLY A 29 16.91 -7.80 3.85
N GLU A 30 18.21 -7.60 4.05
CA GLU A 30 19.17 -7.14 3.01
C GLU A 30 19.14 -7.98 1.71
N ASN A 31 18.70 -9.24 1.77
CA ASN A 31 18.57 -10.11 0.61
C ASN A 31 17.33 -9.82 -0.25
N TRP A 32 16.51 -8.85 0.14
CA TRP A 32 15.28 -8.47 -0.53
C TRP A 32 15.30 -7.01 -0.96
N SER A 33 14.67 -6.71 -2.09
CA SER A 33 14.44 -5.32 -2.47
C SER A 33 13.48 -4.65 -1.48
N MET A 34 13.55 -3.32 -1.38
CA MET A 34 12.62 -2.55 -0.55
C MET A 34 11.15 -2.86 -0.92
N GLY A 35 10.85 -3.06 -2.20
CA GLY A 35 9.51 -3.43 -2.66
C GLY A 35 9.09 -4.83 -2.20
N GLN A 36 9.98 -5.82 -2.25
CA GLN A 36 9.70 -7.16 -1.73
C GLN A 36 9.47 -7.14 -0.22
N CYS A 37 10.29 -6.39 0.53
CA CYS A 37 10.08 -6.17 1.96
C CYS A 37 8.69 -5.57 2.26
N GLN A 38 8.22 -4.62 1.44
CA GLN A 38 6.85 -4.09 1.57
C GLN A 38 5.78 -5.17 1.32
N LEU A 39 5.93 -6.00 0.28
CA LEU A 39 5.00 -7.10 0.00
C LEU A 39 4.97 -8.12 1.15
N PHE A 40 6.11 -8.45 1.76
CA PHE A 40 6.16 -9.28 2.96
C PHE A 40 5.45 -8.61 4.15
N CYS A 41 5.54 -7.29 4.30
CA CYS A 41 4.80 -6.55 5.32
C CYS A 41 3.28 -6.61 5.07
N LEU A 42 2.83 -6.53 3.81
CA LEU A 42 1.41 -6.72 3.47
C LEU A 42 0.94 -8.14 3.79
N GLY A 43 1.71 -9.17 3.43
CA GLY A 43 1.39 -10.56 3.77
C GLY A 43 1.25 -10.77 5.27
N ARG A 44 2.15 -10.17 6.07
CA ARG A 44 2.05 -10.15 7.54
C ARG A 44 0.80 -9.43 8.04
N PHE A 45 0.37 -8.37 7.38
CA PHE A 45 -0.85 -7.64 7.73
C PHE A 45 -2.10 -8.48 7.44
N LEU A 46 -2.17 -9.15 6.28
CA LEU A 46 -3.28 -10.04 5.91
C LEU A 46 -3.47 -11.15 6.94
N LEU A 47 -2.37 -11.77 7.38
CA LEU A 47 -2.36 -12.80 8.42
C LEU A 47 -3.01 -12.34 9.74
N LYS A 48 -2.88 -11.04 10.07
CA LYS A 48 -3.38 -10.48 11.34
C LYS A 48 -4.84 -10.02 11.29
N ARG A 49 -5.50 -10.06 10.12
CA ARG A 49 -6.88 -9.56 9.92
C ARG A 49 -7.08 -8.14 10.46
N ASN A 50 -6.07 -7.30 10.27
CA ASN A 50 -6.11 -5.90 10.65
C ASN A 50 -7.15 -5.15 9.78
N ARG A 51 -7.77 -4.10 10.33
CA ARG A 51 -8.81 -3.31 9.62
C ARG A 51 -8.32 -2.01 8.99
N ILE A 52 -7.16 -1.51 9.43
CA ILE A 52 -6.61 -0.22 9.01
C ILE A 52 -5.17 -0.42 8.58
N LEU A 53 -4.86 -0.11 7.32
CA LEU A 53 -3.54 -0.22 6.73
C LEU A 53 -3.03 1.19 6.40
N VAL A 54 -1.83 1.52 6.87
CA VAL A 54 -1.15 2.78 6.50
C VAL A 54 0.03 2.43 5.61
N VAL A 55 0.10 3.06 4.44
CA VAL A 55 1.10 2.79 3.42
C VAL A 55 1.79 4.09 3.01
N ASP A 56 3.08 3.99 2.74
CA ASP A 56 3.89 5.07 2.19
C ASP A 56 4.69 4.52 1.00
N SER A 57 4.25 4.84 -0.22
CA SER A 57 4.88 4.36 -1.45
C SER A 57 5.91 5.37 -1.98
N ILE A 58 7.13 5.23 -1.47
CA ILE A 58 8.25 6.12 -1.84
C ILE A 58 8.84 5.74 -3.23
N ASP A 59 8.79 4.45 -3.59
CA ASP A 59 9.36 3.93 -4.83
C ASP A 59 8.30 3.63 -5.90
N SER A 60 8.52 4.18 -7.10
CA SER A 60 7.61 4.00 -8.23
C SER A 60 7.65 2.64 -8.89
N ALA A 61 8.76 1.90 -8.78
CA ALA A 61 8.80 0.56 -9.37
C ALA A 61 7.81 -0.37 -8.66
N THR A 62 7.61 -0.16 -7.35
CA THR A 62 6.70 -0.98 -6.54
C THR A 62 5.29 -0.39 -6.44
N ASP A 63 5.11 0.92 -6.60
CA ASP A 63 3.81 1.60 -6.43
C ASP A 63 2.66 0.96 -7.24
N ALA A 64 2.91 0.58 -8.50
CA ALA A 64 1.88 -0.07 -9.33
C ALA A 64 1.47 -1.46 -8.82
N ILE A 65 2.45 -2.25 -8.35
CA ILE A 65 2.24 -3.57 -7.76
C ILE A 65 1.48 -3.43 -6.45
N LEU A 66 1.95 -2.52 -5.59
CA LEU A 66 1.33 -2.20 -4.30
C LEU A 66 -0.12 -1.77 -4.49
N GLN A 67 -0.41 -0.83 -5.38
CA GLN A 67 -1.79 -0.41 -5.66
C GLN A 67 -2.67 -1.57 -6.15
N ARG A 68 -2.14 -2.48 -6.98
CA ARG A 68 -2.89 -3.67 -7.42
C ARG A 68 -3.26 -4.55 -6.22
N VAL A 69 -2.30 -4.84 -5.34
CA VAL A 69 -2.55 -5.63 -4.13
C VAL A 69 -3.53 -4.92 -3.20
N LEU A 70 -3.38 -3.61 -2.97
CA LEU A 70 -4.28 -2.81 -2.15
C LEU A 70 -5.73 -2.83 -2.67
N ARG A 71 -5.94 -2.67 -3.99
CA ARG A 71 -7.27 -2.67 -4.59
C ARG A 71 -7.98 -4.02 -4.49
N HIS A 72 -7.24 -5.13 -4.62
CA HIS A 72 -7.83 -6.47 -4.66
C HIS A 72 -7.94 -7.12 -3.28
N GLU A 73 -6.86 -7.12 -2.51
CA GLU A 73 -6.76 -7.88 -1.25
C GLU A 73 -7.24 -7.09 -0.03
N PHE A 74 -7.26 -5.76 -0.13
CA PHE A 74 -7.54 -4.85 0.98
C PHE A 74 -8.81 -4.02 0.78
N SER A 75 -9.72 -4.44 -0.11
CA SER A 75 -11.00 -3.75 -0.37
C SER A 75 -11.88 -3.57 0.87
N GLU A 76 -11.81 -4.51 1.81
CA GLU A 76 -12.56 -4.48 3.08
C GLU A 76 -11.78 -3.78 4.23
N CYS A 77 -10.59 -3.26 3.95
CA CYS A 77 -9.76 -2.54 4.90
C CYS A 77 -9.79 -1.04 4.63
N THR A 78 -9.71 -0.22 5.67
CA THR A 78 -9.42 1.20 5.50
C THR A 78 -7.94 1.37 5.16
N VAL A 79 -7.64 1.83 3.95
CA VAL A 79 -6.27 2.10 3.51
C VAL A 79 -6.00 3.60 3.54
N ILE A 80 -4.96 4.01 4.27
CA ILE A 80 -4.45 5.38 4.27
C ILE A 80 -3.11 5.37 3.54
N ASN A 81 -3.06 5.99 2.37
CA ASN A 81 -1.85 6.03 1.55
C ASN A 81 -1.25 7.43 1.54
N VAL A 82 0.04 7.54 1.86
CA VAL A 82 0.82 8.75 1.67
C VAL A 82 1.31 8.78 0.23
N ALA A 83 0.68 9.64 -0.57
CA ALA A 83 1.00 9.75 -1.99
C ALA A 83 1.90 10.95 -2.27
N HIS A 84 2.99 10.69 -3.01
CA HIS A 84 3.88 11.73 -3.53
C HIS A 84 3.64 12.05 -5.02
N ARG A 85 2.86 11.21 -5.71
CA ARG A 85 2.59 11.32 -7.15
C ARG A 85 1.08 11.30 -7.41
N VAL A 86 0.67 12.00 -8.46
CA VAL A 86 -0.74 12.07 -8.86
C VAL A 86 -1.33 10.69 -9.19
N PRO A 87 -0.67 9.78 -9.94
CA PRO A 87 -1.25 8.48 -10.25
C PRO A 87 -1.69 7.66 -9.03
N THR A 88 -0.96 7.81 -7.92
CA THR A 88 -1.23 7.12 -6.65
C THR A 88 -2.52 7.57 -5.97
N VAL A 89 -2.97 8.81 -6.21
CA VAL A 89 -4.22 9.33 -5.62
C VAL A 89 -5.46 9.08 -6.47
N ILE A 90 -5.30 8.70 -7.75
CA ILE A 90 -6.42 8.62 -8.72
C ILE A 90 -7.49 7.63 -8.26
N ASP A 91 -7.08 6.51 -7.66
CA ASP A 91 -7.99 5.43 -7.24
C ASP A 91 -8.40 5.53 -5.77
N SER A 92 -8.06 6.62 -5.07
CA SER A 92 -8.42 6.80 -3.66
C SER A 92 -9.88 7.23 -3.53
N ASP A 93 -10.63 6.71 -2.57
CA ASP A 93 -12.00 7.20 -2.27
C ASP A 93 -12.01 8.66 -1.80
N MET A 94 -10.93 9.06 -1.13
CA MET A 94 -10.75 10.38 -0.55
C MET A 94 -9.29 10.82 -0.64
N VAL A 95 -9.07 12.09 -0.95
CA VAL A 95 -7.75 12.71 -0.98
C VAL A 95 -7.70 13.84 0.04
N MET A 96 -6.73 13.74 0.95
CA MET A 96 -6.44 14.73 1.98
C MET A 96 -5.16 15.48 1.60
N VAL A 97 -5.20 16.82 1.53
CA VAL A 97 -4.00 17.64 1.29
C VAL A 97 -3.63 18.43 2.53
N LEU A 98 -2.41 18.20 3.00
CA LEU A 98 -1.84 18.79 4.21
C LEU A 98 -0.77 19.81 3.86
N SER A 99 -0.72 20.93 4.58
CA SER A 99 0.30 21.97 4.46
C SER A 99 0.60 22.55 5.84
N TYR A 100 1.88 22.58 6.25
CA TYR A 100 2.33 23.08 7.56
C TYR A 100 1.50 22.55 8.76
N VAL A 101 1.27 21.24 8.81
CA VAL A 101 0.48 20.56 9.87
C VAL A 101 -1.00 21.00 9.88
N LYS A 102 -1.49 21.65 8.82
CA LYS A 102 -2.89 22.01 8.63
C LYS A 102 -3.50 21.25 7.46
N LEU A 103 -4.75 20.84 7.61
CA LEU A 103 -5.56 20.32 6.52
C LEU A 103 -5.96 21.47 5.61
N LEU A 104 -5.55 21.43 4.34
CA LEU A 104 -5.88 22.44 3.34
C LEU A 104 -7.22 22.14 2.66
N PHE A 105 -7.39 20.90 2.19
CA PHE A 105 -8.66 20.43 1.63
C PHE A 105 -8.81 18.91 1.75
N LEU A 106 -10.06 18.49 1.76
CA LEU A 106 -10.49 17.11 1.66
C LEU A 106 -11.35 16.95 0.41
N LEU A 107 -10.96 16.07 -0.49
CA LEU A 107 -11.69 15.75 -1.71
C LEU A 107 -12.26 14.34 -1.62
N TYR A 108 -13.56 14.18 -1.84
CA TYR A 108 -14.17 12.87 -2.04
C TYR A 108 -14.18 12.54 -3.54
N ILE A 109 -13.56 11.42 -3.91
CA ILE A 109 -13.53 10.92 -5.28
C ILE A 109 -14.68 9.91 -5.42
N ALA A 110 -15.90 10.42 -5.51
CA ALA A 110 -17.09 9.61 -5.76
C ALA A 110 -17.98 10.32 -6.78
N GLY A 111 -17.67 10.20 -8.07
CA GLY A 111 -18.50 10.64 -9.22
C GLY A 111 -18.89 12.13 -9.30
N HIS A 112 -18.66 12.91 -8.26
CA HIS A 112 -19.03 14.31 -8.10
C HIS A 112 -17.95 14.98 -7.25
N LEU A 113 -17.01 15.68 -7.89
CA LEU A 113 -16.05 16.52 -7.18
C LEU A 113 -16.82 17.57 -6.37
N LYS A 114 -16.85 17.40 -5.04
CA LYS A 114 -17.20 18.48 -4.12
C LYS A 114 -15.92 18.95 -3.44
N LEU A 115 -15.34 20.02 -3.98
CA LEU A 115 -14.26 20.73 -3.31
C LEU A 115 -14.88 21.51 -2.15
N SER A 116 -14.47 21.21 -0.91
CA SER A 116 -14.76 22.07 0.24
C SER A 116 -13.45 22.73 0.66
N PRO A 117 -13.26 24.04 0.39
CA PRO A 117 -12.14 24.77 0.95
C PRO A 117 -12.31 24.81 2.46
N ILE A 118 -11.29 24.37 3.21
CA ILE A 118 -11.23 24.67 4.64
C ILE A 118 -10.65 26.07 4.73
N SER A 119 -11.49 27.04 5.06
CA SER A 119 -11.02 28.39 5.35
C SER A 119 -10.00 28.32 6.49
N PRO A 120 -8.80 28.92 6.33
CA PRO A 120 -7.91 29.07 7.47
C PRO A 120 -8.62 29.94 8.52
N LYS A 121 -8.63 29.48 9.77
CA LYS A 121 -8.88 30.36 10.92
C LYS A 121 -7.77 31.40 11.02
#